data_AF-A0A923ZH82-F1
#
_entry.id   AF-A0A923ZH82-F1
#
_cell.length_a   1.000
_cell.length_b   1.000
_cell.length_c   1.000
_cell.angle_alpha   90.00
_cell.angle_beta   90.00
_cell.angle_gamma   90.00
#
_symmetry.space_group_name_H-M   'P 1'
#
loop_
_entity.id
_entity.type
_entity.pdbx_description
1 polymer ?
#
loop_
_entity_poly.entity_id
_entity_poly.type
_entity_poly.pdbx_seq_one_letter_code
_entity_poly.pdbx_strand_id
1 'polypeptide(L)'
;MKKLIIILCLFVSVTNHAQAQTKEETITWLKEKLMKYMYHYANVKGSIDVNLSECHINITYRWDSKDRWYAIPTNEVIIDGAGFHMKIAGIKDGEGSKVGFTYGTENIEIKKGEENLFERLQKAIDHLATFCPKTKETF
;
A
#
# COMPACT_ATOMS: atom_id res chain seq x y z
N MET A 1 -11.42 -20.85 -58.50
CA MET A 1 -12.14 -21.42 -57.35
C MET A 1 -11.20 -22.31 -56.54
N LYS A 2 -11.22 -22.15 -55.22
CA LYS A 2 -10.71 -23.07 -54.19
C LYS A 2 -9.19 -23.33 -54.18
N LYS A 3 -8.42 -22.37 -53.65
CA LYS A 3 -7.15 -22.68 -52.98
C LYS A 3 -7.10 -21.95 -51.64
N LEU A 4 -7.29 -22.76 -50.59
CA LEU A 4 -6.74 -22.66 -49.24
C LEU A 4 -6.83 -21.30 -48.53
N ILE A 5 -7.96 -21.08 -47.87
CA ILE A 5 -8.04 -20.29 -46.64
C ILE A 5 -7.66 -21.25 -45.49
N ILE A 6 -6.37 -21.36 -45.19
CA ILE A 6 -5.88 -21.96 -43.93
C ILE A 6 -4.84 -21.00 -43.35
N ILE A 7 -5.32 -19.89 -42.79
CA ILE A 7 -4.60 -19.11 -41.77
C ILE A 7 -5.66 -18.70 -40.74
N LEU A 8 -6.18 -19.70 -40.03
CA LEU A 8 -7.10 -19.56 -38.92
C LEU A 8 -6.61 -20.56 -37.85
N CYS A 9 -5.55 -20.22 -37.11
CA CYS A 9 -5.13 -20.93 -35.87
C CYS A 9 -3.88 -20.36 -35.16
N LEU A 10 -3.61 -19.05 -35.20
CA LEU A 10 -2.64 -18.36 -34.32
C LEU A 10 -3.22 -16.97 -34.10
N PHE A 11 -4.11 -16.73 -33.14
CA PHE A 11 -3.77 -16.18 -31.82
C PHE A 11 -4.96 -16.31 -30.84
N VAL A 12 -5.69 -17.42 -30.85
CA VAL A 12 -6.69 -17.69 -29.81
C VAL A 12 -6.01 -18.42 -28.65
N SER A 13 -5.35 -17.65 -27.78
CA SER A 13 -5.24 -17.91 -26.34
C SER A 13 -4.27 -16.93 -25.66
N VAL A 14 -4.58 -15.63 -25.70
CA VAL A 14 -4.35 -14.84 -24.48
C VAL A 14 -5.48 -15.27 -23.55
N THR A 15 -5.32 -16.47 -22.98
CA THR A 15 -6.15 -16.87 -21.84
C THR A 15 -6.02 -15.77 -20.81
N ASN A 16 -7.14 -15.41 -20.21
CA ASN A 16 -7.20 -14.64 -18.98
C ASN A 16 -6.39 -15.36 -17.90
N HIS A 17 -5.06 -15.31 -17.98
CA HIS A 17 -4.29 -15.23 -16.77
C HIS A 17 -4.75 -13.92 -16.15
N ALA A 18 -5.65 -14.03 -15.18
CA ALA A 18 -5.46 -13.24 -13.98
C ALA A 18 -4.05 -13.59 -13.48
N GLN A 19 -3.01 -13.02 -14.13
CA GLN A 19 -1.69 -12.98 -13.55
C GLN A 19 -1.96 -12.24 -12.25
N ALA A 20 -1.81 -12.97 -11.14
CA ALA A 20 -1.81 -12.35 -9.84
C ALA A 20 -0.89 -11.14 -9.95
N GLN A 21 -1.42 -9.97 -9.58
CA GLN A 21 -0.68 -8.71 -9.69
C GLN A 21 0.72 -8.92 -9.15
N THR A 22 1.75 -8.48 -9.85
CA THR A 22 3.11 -8.65 -9.35
C THR A 22 3.31 -7.79 -8.10
N LYS A 23 4.35 -8.12 -7.33
CA LYS A 23 4.78 -7.30 -6.20
C LYS A 23 5.06 -5.86 -6.64
N GLU A 24 5.81 -5.68 -7.73
CA GLU A 24 6.23 -4.39 -8.26
C GLU A 24 5.04 -3.55 -8.73
N GLU A 25 4.07 -4.18 -9.40
CA GLU A 25 2.81 -3.54 -9.78
C GLU A 25 1.98 -3.14 -8.55
N THR A 26 1.94 -3.99 -7.52
CA THR A 26 1.22 -3.71 -6.27
C THR A 26 1.85 -2.51 -5.55
N ILE A 27 3.18 -2.48 -5.43
CA ILE A 27 3.94 -1.37 -4.84
C ILE A 27 3.70 -0.07 -5.60
N THR A 28 3.79 -0.11 -6.93
CA THR A 28 3.61 1.08 -7.78
C THR A 28 2.20 1.64 -7.63
N TRP A 29 1.19 0.77 -7.71
CA TRP A 29 -0.21 1.17 -7.55
C TRP A 29 -0.49 1.73 -6.15
N LEU A 30 -0.02 1.06 -5.09
CA LEU A 30 -0.17 1.54 -3.71
C LEU A 30 0.48 2.91 -3.54
N LYS A 31 1.70 3.10 -4.06
CA LYS A 31 2.40 4.39 -3.97
C LYS A 31 1.59 5.50 -4.62
N GLU A 32 1.12 5.29 -5.84
CA GLU A 32 0.29 6.26 -6.57
C GLU A 32 -0.96 6.62 -5.75
N LYS A 33 -1.70 5.62 -5.27
CA LYS A 33 -2.98 5.85 -4.57
C LYS A 33 -2.77 6.50 -3.22
N LEU A 34 -1.82 6.03 -2.42
CA LEU A 34 -1.50 6.60 -1.13
C LEU A 34 -1.03 8.05 -1.27
N MET A 35 -0.13 8.36 -2.20
CA MET A 35 0.31 9.75 -2.44
C MET A 35 -0.84 10.65 -2.93
N LYS A 36 -1.79 10.12 -3.70
CA LYS A 36 -2.93 10.90 -4.22
C LYS A 36 -4.01 11.17 -3.16
N TYR A 37 -4.30 10.18 -2.33
CA TYR A 37 -5.46 10.22 -1.43
C TYR A 37 -5.12 10.47 0.03
N MET A 38 -3.88 10.25 0.47
CA MET A 38 -3.47 10.59 1.84
C MET A 38 -3.35 12.10 2.01
N TYR A 39 -3.76 12.58 3.18
CA TYR A 39 -3.61 13.97 3.59
C TYR A 39 -3.44 14.07 5.10
N HIS A 40 -2.96 15.23 5.55
CA HIS A 40 -2.83 15.51 6.97
C HIS A 40 -4.11 16.19 7.50
N TYR A 41 -4.82 15.57 8.45
CA TYR A 41 -6.12 16.05 8.96
C TYR A 41 -6.06 17.48 9.52
N ALA A 42 -4.99 17.85 10.23
CA ALA A 42 -4.88 19.16 10.88
C ALA A 42 -4.64 20.35 9.93
N ASN A 43 -4.78 20.21 8.61
CA ASN A 43 -4.54 21.27 7.60
C ASN A 43 -3.19 21.99 7.75
N VAL A 44 -2.20 21.33 8.34
CA VAL A 44 -0.85 21.86 8.47
C VAL A 44 -0.19 21.81 7.09
N LYS A 45 0.34 22.95 6.63
CA LYS A 45 1.09 23.03 5.36
C LYS A 45 2.28 22.09 5.44
N GLY A 46 2.23 21.01 4.67
CA GLY A 46 3.24 19.98 4.66
C GLY A 46 3.12 19.08 3.46
N SER A 47 4.05 18.14 3.34
CA SER A 47 4.05 17.12 2.29
C SER A 47 4.12 15.72 2.90
N ILE A 48 3.46 14.77 2.23
CA ILE A 48 3.53 13.35 2.57
C ILE A 48 4.31 12.66 1.46
N ASP A 49 5.33 11.90 1.84
CA ASP A 49 6.04 10.98 0.97
C ASP A 49 5.81 9.55 1.45
N VAL A 50 5.67 8.62 0.51
CA VAL A 50 5.35 7.22 0.78
C VAL A 50 6.36 6.33 0.05
N ASN A 51 7.06 5.50 0.81
CA ASN A 51 7.99 4.51 0.29
C ASN A 51 7.58 3.13 0.79
N LEU A 52 7.38 2.21 -0.16
CA LEU A 52 6.81 0.89 0.09
C LEU A 52 7.85 -0.19 -0.15
N SER A 53 7.81 -1.21 0.69
CA SER A 53 8.47 -2.49 0.52
C SER A 53 7.46 -3.60 0.87
N GLU A 54 7.82 -4.84 0.60
CA GLU A 54 6.99 -6.01 0.93
C GLU A 54 6.60 -6.07 2.41
N CYS A 55 7.52 -5.66 3.28
CA CYS A 55 7.38 -5.78 4.73
C CYS A 55 6.98 -4.48 5.42
N HIS A 56 7.22 -3.31 4.81
CA HIS A 56 6.98 -2.02 5.45
C HIS A 56 6.43 -0.97 4.50
N ILE A 57 5.48 -0.19 5.00
CA ILE A 57 5.07 1.10 4.46
C ILE A 57 5.79 2.18 5.28
N ASN A 58 6.63 2.97 4.62
CA ASN A 58 7.32 4.09 5.22
C ASN A 58 6.62 5.37 4.80
N ILE A 59 6.09 6.11 5.77
CA ILE A 59 5.41 7.38 5.54
C ILE A 59 6.27 8.48 6.17
N THR A 60 6.68 9.45 5.37
CA THR A 60 7.38 10.64 5.85
C THR A 60 6.47 11.84 5.69
N TYR A 61 6.14 12.47 6.81
CA TYR A 61 5.44 13.73 6.85
C TYR A 61 6.45 14.86 7.11
N ARG A 62 6.46 15.87 6.24
CA ARG A 62 7.33 17.05 6.37
C ARG A 62 6.49 18.30 6.56
N TRP A 63 6.78 19.06 7.60
CA TRP A 63 6.16 20.36 7.86
C TRP A 63 7.24 21.34 8.33
N ASP A 64 7.19 22.56 7.81
CA ASP A 64 8.23 23.56 8.03
C ASP A 64 9.65 23.00 7.78
N SER A 65 10.50 22.97 8.81
CA SER A 65 11.85 22.40 8.79
C SER A 65 11.96 21.10 9.59
N LYS A 66 10.84 20.41 9.82
CA LYS A 66 10.75 19.17 10.59
C LYS A 66 10.22 18.03 9.73
N ASP A 67 10.87 16.88 9.90
CA ASP A 67 10.45 15.62 9.30
C ASP A 67 10.05 14.66 10.42
N ARG A 68 8.91 13.99 10.23
CA ARG A 68 8.53 12.81 11.02
C ARG A 68 8.32 11.67 10.06
N TRP A 69 8.92 10.52 10.35
CA TRP A 69 8.71 9.32 9.58
C TRP A 69 8.12 8.22 10.46
N TYR A 70 7.37 7.34 9.82
CA TYR A 70 6.78 6.15 10.42
C TYR A 70 7.13 4.95 9.53
N ALA A 71 7.66 3.89 10.13
CA ALA A 71 7.82 2.60 9.46
C ALA A 71 6.76 1.62 9.98
N ILE A 72 5.94 1.10 9.06
CA ILE A 72 4.70 0.39 9.41
C ILE A 72 4.76 -1.00 8.80
N PRO A 73 4.75 -2.08 9.58
CA PRO A 73 4.70 -3.43 9.04
C PRO A 73 3.44 -3.64 8.18
N THR A 74 3.60 -4.13 6.96
CA THR A 74 2.48 -4.30 6.01
C THR A 74 1.40 -5.24 6.54
N ASN A 75 1.78 -6.24 7.33
CA ASN A 75 0.88 -7.18 8.01
C ASN A 75 0.13 -6.59 9.23
N GLU A 76 0.42 -5.35 9.61
CA GLU A 76 -0.19 -4.65 10.75
C GLU A 76 -1.01 -3.42 10.33
N VAL A 77 -1.16 -3.18 9.02
CA VAL A 77 -1.95 -2.08 8.47
C VAL A 77 -3.42 -2.47 8.37
N ILE A 78 -4.28 -1.58 8.82
CA ILE A 78 -5.74 -1.70 8.70
C ILE A 78 -6.27 -0.40 8.10
N ILE A 79 -6.91 -0.47 6.95
CA ILE A 79 -7.59 0.65 6.30
C ILE A 79 -9.08 0.39 6.42
N ASP A 80 -9.79 1.27 7.11
CA ASP A 80 -11.25 1.22 7.19
C ASP A 80 -11.86 2.53 6.67
N GLY A 81 -13.20 2.57 6.58
CA GLY A 81 -13.92 3.72 6.02
C GLY A 81 -13.77 5.03 6.79
N ALA A 82 -13.08 5.03 7.94
CA ALA A 82 -12.73 6.19 8.74
C ALA A 82 -11.26 6.64 8.56
N GLY A 83 -10.38 5.85 7.92
CA GLY A 83 -9.02 6.28 7.62
C GLY A 83 -7.96 5.18 7.56
N PHE A 84 -6.71 5.58 7.76
CA PHE A 84 -5.55 4.68 7.83
C PHE A 84 -5.23 4.38 9.29
N HIS A 85 -5.54 3.15 9.73
CA HIS A 85 -5.32 2.66 11.09
C HIS A 85 -4.13 1.70 11.14
N MET A 86 -3.44 1.70 12.27
CA MET A 86 -2.22 0.91 12.46
C MET A 86 -2.32 0.13 13.75
N LYS A 87 -1.99 -1.17 13.69
CA LYS A 87 -1.78 -1.95 14.91
C LYS A 87 -0.44 -1.53 15.51
N ILE A 88 -0.43 -1.28 16.81
CA ILE A 88 0.66 -0.57 17.54
C ILE A 88 1.95 -1.43 17.65
N ALA A 89 1.93 -2.69 17.24
CA ALA A 89 2.95 -3.67 17.57
C ALA A 89 4.18 -3.67 16.64
N GLY A 90 4.63 -2.51 16.15
CA GLY A 90 5.84 -2.48 15.31
C GLY A 90 6.32 -1.11 14.84
N ILE A 91 5.69 -0.03 15.28
CA ILE A 91 5.98 1.32 14.77
C ILE A 91 7.32 1.80 15.34
N LYS A 92 8.18 2.25 14.42
CA LYS A 92 9.38 3.03 14.74
C LYS A 92 9.18 4.44 14.20
N ASP A 93 9.49 5.44 15.01
CA ASP A 93 9.60 6.83 14.60
C ASP A 93 11.07 7.27 14.48
N GLY A 94 11.27 8.54 14.15
CA GLY A 94 12.60 9.15 14.02
C GLY A 94 13.49 9.12 15.25
N GLU A 95 12.92 8.85 16.44
CA GLU A 95 13.68 8.72 17.68
C GLU A 95 13.94 7.25 18.05
N GLY A 96 13.48 6.30 17.23
CA GLY A 96 13.60 4.86 17.49
C GLY A 96 12.71 4.36 18.62
N SER A 97 11.82 5.23 19.13
CA SER A 97 10.91 4.91 20.21
C SER A 97 9.72 4.11 19.67
N LYS A 98 9.24 3.13 20.45
CA LYS A 98 7.90 2.57 20.23
C LYS A 98 6.92 3.68 20.58
N VAL A 99 6.33 4.32 19.57
CA VAL A 99 5.30 5.33 19.80
C VAL A 99 4.12 4.64 20.46
N GLY A 100 3.87 4.97 21.74
CA GLY A 100 2.67 4.54 22.44
C GLY A 100 1.47 5.36 21.96
N PHE A 101 0.31 4.71 21.90
CA PHE A 101 -1.03 5.16 21.47
C PHE A 101 -1.32 5.06 19.96
N THR A 102 -2.54 4.81 19.46
CA THR A 102 -3.83 4.19 19.87
C THR A 102 -4.62 4.08 18.54
N TYR A 103 -5.82 3.50 18.47
CA TYR A 103 -6.74 3.68 17.34
C TYR A 103 -6.72 5.15 16.84
N GLY A 104 -6.05 5.41 15.72
CA GLY A 104 -5.88 6.77 15.15
C GLY A 104 -4.42 7.11 14.92
N THR A 105 -3.99 7.08 13.66
CA THR A 105 -2.80 7.80 13.23
C THR A 105 -3.12 9.28 13.44
N GLU A 106 -2.54 9.91 14.45
CA GLU A 106 -2.84 11.31 14.77
C GLU A 106 -2.52 12.19 13.55
N ASN A 107 -3.56 12.42 12.74
CA ASN A 107 -3.63 13.26 11.56
C ASN A 107 -3.28 12.68 10.18
N ILE A 108 -3.17 11.38 9.91
CA ILE A 108 -3.05 10.89 8.51
C ILE A 108 -4.34 10.20 8.08
N GLU A 109 -5.04 10.80 7.13
CA GLU A 109 -6.31 10.29 6.63
C GLU A 109 -6.25 10.00 5.13
N ILE A 110 -7.14 9.13 4.66
CA ILE A 110 -7.32 8.85 3.23
C ILE A 110 -8.65 9.45 2.81
N LYS A 111 -8.62 10.41 1.88
CA LYS A 111 -9.83 11.04 1.38
C LYS A 111 -10.64 10.06 0.52
N LYS A 112 -11.96 10.13 0.64
CA LYS A 112 -12.87 9.47 -0.31
C LYS A 112 -12.67 10.09 -1.69
N GLY A 113 -12.58 9.25 -2.73
CA GLY A 113 -12.34 9.75 -4.08
C GLY A 113 -12.52 8.72 -5.21
N GLU A 114 -12.41 7.43 -4.91
CA GLU A 114 -12.78 6.34 -5.83
C GLU A 114 -13.77 5.40 -5.14
N GLU A 115 -14.60 4.73 -5.93
CA GLU A 115 -15.48 3.67 -5.44
C GLU A 115 -14.64 2.52 -4.85
N ASN A 116 -15.06 2.02 -3.67
CA ASN A 116 -14.43 0.93 -2.93
C ASN A 116 -12.91 1.14 -2.69
N LEU A 117 -12.44 2.39 -2.65
CA LEU A 117 -11.02 2.71 -2.52
C LEU A 117 -10.38 2.05 -1.30
N PHE A 118 -11.02 2.15 -0.13
CA PHE A 118 -10.50 1.59 1.12
C PHE A 118 -10.34 0.06 1.04
N GLU A 119 -11.35 -0.64 0.51
CA GLU A 119 -11.30 -2.09 0.34
C GLU A 119 -10.19 -2.51 -0.64
N ARG A 120 -10.04 -1.78 -1.75
CA ARG A 120 -8.98 -2.03 -2.74
C ARG A 120 -7.59 -1.77 -2.16
N LEU A 121 -7.43 -0.71 -1.36
CA LEU A 121 -6.19 -0.42 -0.66
C LEU A 121 -5.86 -1.52 0.34
N GLN A 122 -6.81 -1.95 1.18
CA GLN A 122 -6.60 -3.04 2.13
C GLN A 122 -6.18 -4.33 1.41
N LYS A 123 -6.92 -4.74 0.37
CA LYS A 123 -6.61 -5.93 -0.43
C LYS A 123 -5.20 -5.88 -1.04
N ALA A 124 -4.79 -4.72 -1.56
CA ALA A 124 -3.47 -4.54 -2.12
C ALA A 124 -2.36 -4.61 -1.05
N ILE A 125 -2.60 -4.07 0.14
CA ILE A 125 -1.65 -4.15 1.26
C ILE A 125 -1.53 -5.58 1.79
N ASP A 126 -2.66 -6.27 1.96
CA ASP A 126 -2.68 -7.68 2.36
C ASP A 126 -1.93 -8.55 1.34
N HIS A 127 -2.17 -8.31 0.05
CA HIS A 127 -1.45 -8.97 -1.03
C HIS A 127 0.05 -8.68 -0.96
N LEU A 128 0.45 -7.42 -0.76
CA LEU A 128 1.86 -7.04 -0.62
C LEU A 128 2.53 -7.72 0.58
N ALA A 129 1.82 -7.84 1.71
CA ALA A 129 2.33 -8.49 2.92
C ALA A 129 2.66 -9.97 2.71
N THR A 130 2.03 -10.64 1.74
CA THR A 130 2.32 -12.05 1.42
C THR A 130 3.74 -12.28 0.87
N PHE A 131 4.36 -11.25 0.30
CA PHE A 131 5.73 -11.31 -0.19
C PHE A 131 6.76 -11.15 0.92
N CYS A 132 6.38 -10.56 2.07
CA CYS A 132 7.30 -10.37 3.17
C CYS A 132 7.79 -11.73 3.71
N PRO A 133 9.12 -12.00 3.71
CA PRO A 133 9.64 -13.27 4.18
C PRO A 133 9.25 -13.50 5.65
N LYS A 134 8.54 -14.60 5.93
CA LYS A 134 8.32 -15.03 7.31
C LYS A 134 9.67 -15.38 7.93
N THR A 135 10.03 -14.77 9.06
CA THR A 135 11.18 -15.24 9.85
C THR A 135 10.96 -16.73 10.12
N LYS A 136 11.89 -17.57 9.65
CA LYS A 136 11.89 -18.99 10.00
C LYS A 136 11.95 -19.06 11.51
N GLU A 137 10.89 -19.54 12.15
CA GLU A 137 10.97 -19.96 13.54
C GLU A 137 12.01 -21.09 13.58
N THR A 138 13.20 -20.78 14.11
CA THR A 138 14.14 -21.80 14.54
C THR A 138 13.55 -22.41 15.81
N PHE A 139 12.93 -23.59 15.65
CA PHE A 139 12.52 -24.47 16.73
C PHE A 139 13.72 -24.94 17.56
#